data_AF-J5WIU8-F1
#
_entry.id   AF-J5WIU8-F1
#
_cell.length_a   1.000
_cell.length_b   1.000
_cell.length_c   1.000
_cell.angle_alpha   90.00
_cell.angle_beta   90.00
_cell.angle_gamma   90.00
#
_symmetry.space_group_name_H-M   'P 1'
#
loop_
_entity.id
_entity.type
_entity.pdbx_description
1 polymer ?
#
loop_
_entity_poly.entity_id
_entity_poly.type
_entity_poly.pdbx_seq_one_letter_code
_entity_poly.pdbx_strand_id
1 'polypeptide(L)'
;MNQIILGVKLCEENADGDILSFQFEDGEGKVHLNSDSCQMQMKNVFSKLIKLSLESDVILDFQIAEGYCRGLYKDVCNEYVQALQKELDEVKENIRQEIAEKK
;
A
#
# COMPACT_ATOMS: atom_id res chain seq x y z
N MET A 1 2.74 -16.72 -12.33
CA MET A 1 2.11 -15.55 -11.71
C MET A 1 2.93 -14.36 -12.14
N ASN A 2 2.28 -13.36 -12.74
CA ASN A 2 2.98 -12.12 -13.10
C ASN A 2 3.29 -11.36 -11.81
N GLN A 3 4.47 -10.73 -11.75
CA GLN A 3 4.83 -9.84 -10.66
C GLN A 3 4.55 -8.40 -11.06
N ILE A 4 3.96 -7.63 -10.16
CA ILE A 4 3.65 -6.21 -10.34
C ILE A 4 4.36 -5.43 -9.22
N ILE A 5 5.17 -4.46 -9.62
CA ILE A 5 5.78 -3.52 -8.69
C ILE A 5 4.85 -2.31 -8.60
N LEU A 6 4.28 -2.09 -7.43
CA LEU A 6 3.38 -0.98 -7.17
C LEU A 6 4.13 0.10 -6.39
N GLY A 7 4.31 1.26 -7.03
CA GLY A 7 4.98 2.40 -6.40
C GLY A 7 4.13 2.99 -5.28
N VAL A 8 4.74 3.17 -4.10
CA VAL A 8 4.12 3.83 -2.95
C VAL A 8 4.97 5.03 -2.58
N LYS A 9 4.41 6.23 -2.68
CA LYS A 9 5.17 7.47 -2.49
C LYS A 9 4.64 8.29 -1.32
N LEU A 10 5.51 8.60 -0.36
CA LEU A 10 5.22 9.57 0.70
C LEU A 10 5.53 10.99 0.20
N CYS A 11 4.52 11.84 0.16
CA CYS A 11 4.59 13.22 -0.35
C CYS A 11 3.95 14.22 0.63
N GLU A 12 4.40 15.46 0.58
CA GLU A 12 3.69 16.61 1.17
C GLU A 12 2.73 17.17 0.12
N GLU A 13 1.43 17.24 0.42
CA GLU A 13 0.46 17.88 -0.48
C GLU A 13 0.40 19.40 -0.25
N ASN A 14 0.57 19.83 1.01
CA ASN A 14 0.50 21.23 1.46
C ASN A 14 1.27 21.41 2.78
N ALA A 15 1.27 22.63 3.33
CA ALA A 15 1.97 22.99 4.57
C ALA A 15 1.66 22.10 5.79
N ASP A 16 0.54 21.36 5.80
CA ASP A 16 0.12 20.49 6.90
C ASP A 16 -0.34 19.07 6.51
N GLY A 17 -0.30 18.71 5.23
CA GLY A 17 -0.87 17.45 4.74
C GLY A 17 0.16 16.46 4.24
N ASP A 18 0.30 15.32 4.94
CA ASP A 18 1.10 14.18 4.51
C ASP A 18 0.23 13.17 3.75
N ILE A 19 0.69 12.74 2.57
CA ILE A 19 -0.03 11.80 1.72
C ILE A 19 0.84 10.61 1.36
N LEU A 20 0.25 9.42 1.50
CA LEU A 20 0.76 8.18 0.94
C LEU A 20 0.01 7.89 -0.37
N SER A 21 0.71 8.01 -1.50
CA SER A 21 0.16 7.78 -2.84
C SER A 21 0.55 6.41 -3.38
N PHE A 22 -0.45 5.59 -3.71
CA PHE A 22 -0.31 4.25 -4.29
C PHE A 22 -0.60 4.31 -5.80
N GLN A 23 0.36 3.91 -6.63
CA GLN A 23 0.28 3.99 -8.09
C GLN A 23 -0.38 2.73 -8.68
N PHE A 24 -1.71 2.76 -8.85
CA PHE A 24 -2.45 1.68 -9.53
C PHE A 24 -2.57 1.96 -11.02
N GLU A 25 -2.87 0.92 -11.82
CA GLU A 25 -3.12 1.07 -13.26
C GLU A 25 -4.34 1.96 -13.57
N ASP A 26 -5.36 1.95 -12.70
CA ASP A 26 -6.58 2.75 -12.83
C ASP A 26 -6.47 4.16 -12.20
N GLY A 27 -5.30 4.52 -11.67
CA GLY A 27 -5.01 5.84 -11.10
C GLY A 27 -4.34 5.78 -9.72
N GLU A 28 -4.29 6.94 -9.05
CA GLU A 28 -3.65 7.04 -7.74
C GLU A 28 -4.62 6.77 -6.58
N GLY A 29 -4.26 5.85 -5.69
CA GLY A 29 -4.89 5.71 -4.39
C GLY A 29 -4.19 6.61 -3.38
N LYS A 30 -4.81 7.74 -3.00
CA LYS A 30 -4.23 8.69 -2.05
C LYS A 30 -4.79 8.47 -0.64
N VAL A 31 -3.89 8.35 0.33
CA VAL A 31 -4.22 8.29 1.76
C VAL A 31 -3.65 9.53 2.44
N HIS A 32 -4.55 10.38 2.94
CA HIS A 32 -4.21 11.60 3.68
C HIS A 32 -4.01 11.21 5.15
N LEU A 33 -2.75 11.19 5.60
CA LEU A 33 -2.38 10.68 6.92
C LEU A 33 -2.91 11.57 8.05
N ASN A 34 -3.12 12.86 7.78
CA ASN A 34 -3.55 13.88 8.74
C ASN A 34 -5.06 14.17 8.69
N SER A 35 -5.84 13.40 7.90
CA SER A 35 -7.29 13.60 7.75
C SER A 35 -8.08 12.56 8.54
N ASP A 36 -9.27 12.93 9.03
CA ASP A 36 -10.26 11.98 9.59
C ASP A 36 -10.67 10.90 8.59
N SER A 37 -10.50 11.17 7.29
CA SER A 37 -10.76 10.22 6.21
C SER A 37 -9.66 9.17 6.01
N CYS A 38 -8.52 9.28 6.71
CA CYS A 38 -7.36 8.39 6.59
C CYS A 38 -7.76 6.91 6.70
N GLN A 39 -8.51 6.55 7.73
CA GLN A 39 -8.88 5.16 7.97
C GLN A 39 -9.74 4.57 6.84
N MET A 40 -10.66 5.38 6.28
CA MET A 40 -11.51 4.95 5.17
C MET A 40 -10.69 4.83 3.87
N GLN A 41 -9.81 5.78 3.59
CA GLN A 41 -8.93 5.75 2.43
C GLN A 41 -7.98 4.55 2.48
N MET A 42 -7.42 4.27 3.66
CA MET A 42 -6.56 3.11 3.88
C MET A 42 -7.29 1.79 3.61
N LYS A 43 -8.53 1.64 4.11
CA LYS A 43 -9.36 0.46 3.82
C LYS A 43 -9.64 0.28 2.34
N ASN A 44 -9.86 1.38 1.61
CA ASN A 44 -10.11 1.33 0.18
C ASN A 44 -8.86 0.88 -0.59
N VAL A 45 -7.69 1.43 -0.25
CA VAL A 45 -6.40 1.01 -0.82
C VAL A 45 -6.13 -0.45 -0.52
N PHE A 46 -6.29 -0.88 0.74
CA PHE A 46 -6.10 -2.28 1.14
C PHE A 46 -7.00 -3.24 0.34
N SER A 47 -8.27 -2.87 0.17
CA SER A 47 -9.22 -3.68 -0.60
C SER A 47 -8.83 -3.79 -2.09
N LYS A 48 -8.23 -2.75 -2.68
CA LYS A 48 -7.69 -2.80 -4.04
C LYS A 48 -6.46 -3.69 -4.12
N LEU A 49 -5.53 -3.56 -3.16
CA LEU A 49 -4.31 -4.35 -3.11
C LEU A 49 -4.59 -5.84 -2.96
N ILE A 50 -5.52 -6.23 -2.09
CA ILE A 50 -5.91 -7.65 -1.96
C ILE A 50 -6.39 -8.19 -3.30
N LYS A 51 -7.32 -7.49 -3.98
CA LYS A 51 -7.83 -7.93 -5.28
C LYS A 51 -6.71 -8.12 -6.29
N LEU A 52 -5.77 -7.17 -6.35
CA LEU A 52 -4.61 -7.25 -7.23
C LEU A 52 -3.70 -8.44 -6.88
N SER A 53 -3.49 -8.70 -5.58
CA SER A 53 -2.68 -9.82 -5.07
C SER A 53 -3.29 -11.20 -5.32
N LEU A 54 -4.59 -11.29 -5.64
CA LEU A 54 -5.22 -12.54 -6.06
C LEU A 54 -4.83 -12.94 -7.49
N GLU A 55 -4.57 -11.95 -8.35
CA GLU A 55 -4.29 -12.15 -9.77
C GLU A 55 -2.78 -12.14 -10.06
N SER A 56 -2.03 -11.36 -9.30
CA SER A 56 -0.60 -11.12 -9.49
C SER A 56 0.18 -11.10 -8.17
N ASP A 57 1.50 -11.27 -8.26
CA ASP A 57 2.40 -11.11 -7.13
C ASP A 57 2.73 -9.62 -6.96
N VAL A 58 2.11 -8.95 -5.98
CA VAL A 58 2.26 -7.51 -5.75
C VAL A 58 3.42 -7.24 -4.81
N ILE A 59 4.36 -6.40 -5.25
CA ILE A 59 5.47 -5.90 -4.46
C ILE A 59 5.31 -4.39 -4.30
N LEU A 60 5.23 -3.92 -3.05
CA LEU A 60 5.16 -2.50 -2.73
C LEU A 60 6.56 -1.88 -2.71
N ASP A 61 6.81 -0.91 -3.59
CA ASP A 61 8.06 -0.15 -3.63
C ASP A 61 7.88 1.20 -2.93
N PHE A 62 8.30 1.27 -1.66
CA PHE A 62 8.17 2.49 -0.86
C PHE A 62 9.27 3.50 -1.20
N GLN A 63 8.85 4.70 -1.58
CA GLN A 63 9.72 5.82 -1.90
C GLN A 63 9.29 7.08 -1.15
N ILE A 64 10.27 7.86 -0.72
CA ILE A 64 10.04 9.16 -0.12
C ILE A 64 10.26 10.22 -1.20
N ALA A 65 9.32 11.13 -1.38
CA ALA A 65 9.47 12.23 -2.33
C ALA A 65 10.69 13.10 -2.00
N GLU A 66 11.40 13.56 -3.03
CA GLU A 66 12.46 14.55 -2.87
C GLU A 66 11.88 15.82 -2.22
N GLY A 67 12.53 16.30 -1.17
CA GLY A 67 12.08 17.48 -0.41
C GLY A 67 11.20 17.17 0.80
N TYR A 68 10.82 15.91 1.05
CA TYR A 68 10.02 15.55 2.23
C TYR A 68 10.82 15.71 3.54
N CYS A 69 10.45 16.72 4.33
CA CYS A 69 11.21 17.15 5.52
C CYS A 69 10.72 16.56 6.85
N ARG A 70 9.50 16.00 6.90
CA ARG A 70 8.88 15.51 8.14
C ARG A 70 9.41 14.13 8.54
N GLY A 71 10.41 14.11 9.42
CA GLY A 71 11.12 12.86 9.81
C GLY A 71 10.23 11.76 10.38
N LEU A 72 9.25 12.10 11.23
CA LEU A 72 8.46 11.13 12.00
C LEU A 72 7.63 10.17 11.12
N TYR A 73 7.11 10.65 10.00
CA TYR A 73 6.31 9.82 9.10
C TYR A 73 7.14 8.92 8.19
N LYS A 74 8.45 9.15 8.06
CA LYS A 74 9.32 8.30 7.23
C LYS A 74 9.38 6.89 7.79
N ASP A 75 9.71 6.76 9.08
CA ASP A 75 9.83 5.47 9.75
C ASP A 75 8.46 4.81 9.89
N VAL A 76 7.44 5.56 10.31
CA VAL A 76 6.06 5.06 10.46
C VAL A 76 5.49 4.56 9.14
N CYS A 77 5.65 5.31 8.04
CA CYS A 77 5.15 4.87 6.74
C CYS A 77 5.94 3.68 6.18
N ASN A 78 7.26 3.63 6.42
CA ASN A 78 8.06 2.49 6.03
C ASN A 78 7.61 1.21 6.77
N GLU A 79 7.45 1.27 8.10
CA GLU A 79 6.91 0.15 8.88
C GLU A 79 5.50 -0.22 8.43
N TYR A 80 4.66 0.77 8.15
CA TYR A 80 3.31 0.54 7.65
C TYR A 80 3.30 -0.20 6.31
N VAL A 81 4.10 0.24 5.34
CA VAL A 81 4.18 -0.41 4.02
C VAL A 81 4.78 -1.81 4.12
N GLN A 82 5.75 -2.03 5.02
CA GLN A 82 6.28 -3.37 5.29
C GLN A 82 5.25 -4.30 5.92
N ALA A 83 4.50 -3.83 6.91
CA ALA A 83 3.41 -4.60 7.51
C ALA A 83 2.34 -4.94 6.46
N LEU A 84 2.00 -3.97 5.59
CA LEU A 84 1.07 -4.16 4.50
C LEU A 84 1.55 -5.21 3.49
N GLN A 85 2.83 -5.18 3.09
CA GLN A 85 3.41 -6.21 2.22
C GLN A 85 3.28 -7.61 2.85
N LYS A 86 3.59 -7.72 4.15
CA LYS A 86 3.49 -8.99 4.87
C LYS A 86 2.05 -9.52 4.91
N GLU A 87 1.07 -8.66 5.18
CA GLU A 87 -0.35 -9.02 5.16
C GLU A 87 -0.78 -9.52 3.76
N LEU A 88 -0.32 -8.87 2.68
CA LEU A 88 -0.61 -9.32 1.32
C LEU A 88 0.00 -10.70 1.03
N ASP A 89 1.21 -10.96 1.50
CA ASP A 89 1.87 -12.26 1.35
C ASP A 89 1.14 -13.36 2.14
N GLU A 90 0.74 -13.08 3.38
CA GLU A 90 -0.03 -14.02 4.20
C GLU A 90 -1.40 -14.33 3.59
N VAL A 91 -2.12 -13.32 3.09
CA VAL A 91 -3.41 -13.52 2.41
C VAL A 91 -3.24 -14.38 1.15
N LYS A 92 -2.20 -14.10 0.35
CA LYS A 92 -1.87 -14.88 -0.85
C LYS A 92 -1.56 -16.34 -0.52
N GLU A 93 -0.78 -16.60 0.53
CA GLU A 93 -0.47 -17.96 0.97
C GLU A 93 -1.71 -18.71 1.47
N ASN A 94 -2.52 -18.09 2.33
CA ASN A 94 -3.76 -18.69 2.83
C ASN A 94 -4.70 -19.08 1.68
N ILE A 95 -4.86 -18.21 0.67
CA ILE A 95 -5.74 -18.49 -0.47
C ILE A 95 -5.18 -19.61 -1.35
N ARG A 96 -3.86 -19.66 -1.56
CA ARG A 96 -3.23 -20.78 -2.28
C ARG A 96 -3.43 -22.11 -1.56
N GLN A 97 -3.33 -22.11 -0.22
CA GLN A 97 -3.58 -23.30 0.60
C GLN A 97 -5.04 -23.76 0.47
N GLU A 98 -6.01 -22.85 0.65
CA GLU A 98 -7.45 -23.16 0.50
C GLU A 98 -7.80 -23.72 -0.89
N ILE A 99 -7.18 -23.22 -1.96
CA ILE A 99 -7.38 -23.73 -3.33
C ILE A 99 -6.74 -25.11 -3.50
N ALA A 100 -5.58 -25.35 -2.89
CA ALA A 100 -4.86 -26.62 -2.96
C ALA A 100 -5.57 -27.73 -2.16
N GLU A 101 -6.16 -27.42 -1.01
CA GLU A 101 -6.90 -28.38 -0.18
C GLU A 101 -8.27 -28.77 -0.75
N LYS A 102 -8.82 -27.97 -1.67
CA LYS A 102 -10.09 -28.26 -2.38
C LYS A 102 -9.91 -28.95 -3.73
N LYS A 103 -8.68 -29.29 -4.11
CA LYS A 103 -8.35 -30.07 -5.32
C LYS A 103 -8.05 -31.52 -4.98
#